data_AF-A0A3D4TVJ1-F1
#
_entry.id   AF-A0A3D4TVJ1-F1
#
_cell.length_a   1.000
_cell.length_b   1.000
_cell.length_c   1.000
_cell.angle_alpha   90.00
_cell.angle_beta   90.00
_cell.angle_gamma   90.00
#
_symmetry.space_group_name_H-M   'P 1'
#
loop_
_entity.id
_entity.type
_entity.pdbx_description
1 polymer ?
#
loop_
_entity_poly.entity_id
_entity_poly.type
_entity_poly.pdbx_seq_one_letter_code
_entity_poly.pdbx_strand_id
1 'polypeptide(L)'
;AGQNISEDYLFELRELLKTKEYAMAVISKSGTTTEPAIAFRILKNHIEKKYGKEEAKQRIVAVTDEKRGALKQVANNEGYTTFDIADDIGGRYSVLTPVGLLPIAVAGFNIRKLIDGAKHIEKKSGNNVAFEENICAVYAAARNALYEKGKTNEILVNYVPKLHFVAEWWKQLYGESEGKENKGIFPASVDFTSDLHSMGQYIQEGERILFETVLSIGSPTKRMLIPNDPANLDQLNFLSGKRYSEVNRMAEQGTILAHIDGGVPSIKINIPELTPYWLGYTFYFFERACALSGYTLNVNPFDQPGVEEYKKNMFALLGKPGFEEKGKELRKRLGEF
;
A
#
# COMPACT_ATOMS: atom_id res chain seq x y z
N ALA A 1 5.24 8.88 10.86
CA ALA A 1 6.62 8.80 11.35
C ALA A 1 6.96 7.34 11.59
N GLY A 2 8.23 6.95 11.51
CA GLY A 2 8.65 5.56 11.70
C GLY A 2 8.53 4.67 10.47
N GLN A 3 8.25 5.26 9.30
CA GLN A 3 8.27 4.58 8.00
C GLN A 3 9.62 4.72 7.26
N ASN A 4 10.56 5.49 7.81
CA ASN A 4 11.93 5.70 7.32
C ASN A 4 12.85 6.08 8.49
N ILE A 5 14.16 6.17 8.23
CA ILE A 5 15.20 6.64 9.18
C ILE A 5 15.84 7.94 8.65
N SER A 6 15.06 8.82 8.02
CA SER A 6 15.55 10.14 7.61
C SER A 6 15.54 11.09 8.81
N GLU A 7 16.73 11.59 9.18
CA GLU A 7 16.90 12.54 10.28
C GLU A 7 16.12 13.83 10.00
N ASP A 8 16.33 14.44 8.84
CA ASP A 8 15.67 15.68 8.42
C ASP A 8 14.15 15.56 8.49
N TYR A 9 13.57 14.48 7.96
CA TYR A 9 12.13 14.25 8.00
C TYR A 9 11.59 14.23 9.44
N LEU A 10 12.26 13.49 10.34
CA LEU A 10 11.79 13.37 11.72
C LEU A 10 12.02 14.68 12.51
N PHE A 11 13.10 15.39 12.21
CA PHE A 11 13.38 16.71 12.77
C PHE A 11 12.31 17.72 12.37
N GLU A 12 12.02 17.88 11.08
CA GLU A 12 11.00 18.79 10.56
C GLU A 12 9.61 18.48 11.12
N LEU A 13 9.23 17.19 11.16
CA LEU A 13 7.98 16.78 11.79
C LEU A 13 7.93 17.19 13.26
N ARG A 14 9.02 17.00 14.01
CA ARG A 14 9.06 17.38 15.42
C ARG A 14 8.93 18.88 15.60
N GLU A 15 9.56 19.71 14.75
CA GLU A 15 9.39 21.16 14.77
C GLU A 15 7.93 21.56 14.55
N LEU A 16 7.24 20.94 13.58
CA LEU A 16 5.80 21.15 13.39
C LEU A 16 5.00 20.79 14.64
N LEU A 17 5.28 19.63 15.25
CA LEU A 17 4.57 19.14 16.45
C LEU A 17 4.80 20.00 17.70
N LYS A 18 5.83 20.85 17.75
CA LYS A 18 5.97 21.86 18.82
C LYS A 18 4.81 22.84 18.81
N THR A 19 4.34 23.23 17.62
CA THR A 19 3.29 24.26 17.45
C THR A 19 1.87 23.73 17.40
N LYS A 20 1.69 22.39 17.38
CA LYS A 20 0.38 21.74 17.24
C LYS A 20 0.05 20.84 18.42
N GLU A 21 -1.23 20.75 18.76
CA GLU A 21 -1.68 19.67 19.61
C GLU A 21 -1.71 18.36 18.83
N TYR A 22 -1.34 17.25 19.48
CA TYR A 22 -1.30 15.95 18.81
C TYR A 22 -1.49 14.77 19.77
N ALA A 23 -1.88 13.65 19.17
CA ALA A 23 -1.90 12.31 19.74
C ALA A 23 -1.09 11.38 18.83
N MET A 24 -0.78 10.18 19.30
CA MET A 24 0.08 9.23 18.59
C MET A 24 -0.53 7.84 18.60
N ALA A 25 -0.71 7.26 17.41
CA ALA A 25 -0.92 5.82 17.25
C ALA A 25 0.42 5.17 16.88
N VAL A 26 0.98 4.35 17.78
CA VAL A 26 2.18 3.55 17.51
C VAL A 26 1.76 2.14 17.13
N ILE A 27 2.18 1.68 15.95
CA ILE A 27 1.70 0.44 15.34
C ILE A 27 2.90 -0.46 15.03
N SER A 28 3.01 -1.58 15.73
CA SER A 28 4.02 -2.60 15.47
C SER A 28 3.65 -3.89 16.20
N LYS A 29 3.58 -5.02 15.48
CA LYS A 29 3.26 -6.32 16.10
C LYS A 29 4.31 -6.72 17.15
N SER A 30 5.60 -6.64 16.82
CA SER A 30 6.68 -7.02 17.75
C SER A 30 7.09 -5.89 18.71
N GLY A 31 6.90 -4.63 18.31
CA GLY A 31 7.49 -3.48 18.99
C GLY A 31 9.00 -3.35 18.84
N THR A 32 9.63 -4.19 18.00
CA THR A 32 11.09 -4.24 17.81
C THR A 32 11.52 -3.93 16.38
N THR A 33 10.57 -3.66 15.48
CA THR A 33 10.88 -3.11 14.14
C THR A 33 11.62 -1.79 14.32
N THR A 34 12.82 -1.69 13.74
CA THR A 34 13.82 -0.64 14.05
C THR A 34 13.27 0.77 13.83
N GLU A 35 12.71 1.02 12.67
CA GLU A 35 12.24 2.31 12.18
C GLU A 35 11.12 2.90 13.07
N PRO A 36 9.99 2.19 13.32
CA PRO A 36 8.97 2.70 14.23
C PRO A 36 9.43 2.72 15.69
N ALA A 37 10.31 1.82 16.14
CA ALA A 37 10.79 1.82 17.52
C ALA A 37 11.67 3.04 17.83
N ILE A 38 12.57 3.42 16.92
CA ILE A 38 13.41 4.63 17.07
C ILE A 38 12.53 5.89 17.05
N ALA A 39 11.62 5.99 16.07
CA ALA A 39 10.71 7.12 15.98
C ALA A 39 9.83 7.25 17.23
N PHE A 40 9.32 6.12 17.75
CA PHE A 40 8.53 6.10 18.97
C PHE A 40 9.33 6.56 20.19
N ARG A 41 10.59 6.15 20.36
CA ARG A 41 11.45 6.64 21.45
C ARG A 41 11.58 8.16 21.44
N ILE A 42 11.84 8.75 20.27
CA ILE A 42 12.02 10.19 20.09
C ILE A 42 10.69 10.94 20.35
N LEU A 43 9.60 10.47 19.74
CA LEU A 43 8.30 11.14 19.85
C LEU A 43 7.63 10.94 21.20
N LYS A 44 7.84 9.80 21.88
CA LYS A 44 7.44 9.56 23.28
C LYS A 44 8.12 10.56 24.20
N ASN A 45 9.43 10.76 24.07
CA ASN A 45 10.13 11.76 24.86
C ASN A 45 9.59 13.18 24.61
N HIS A 46 9.30 13.51 23.35
CA HIS A 46 8.75 14.81 23.00
C HIS A 46 7.34 15.03 23.57
N ILE A 47 6.42 14.06 23.43
CA ILE A 47 5.03 14.20 23.89
C ILE A 47 4.98 14.28 25.43
N GLU A 48 5.81 13.51 26.13
CA GLU A 48 5.91 13.57 27.60
C GLU A 48 6.48 14.91 28.08
N LYS A 49 7.48 15.48 27.39
CA LYS A 49 8.00 16.82 27.72
C LYS A 49 6.97 17.91 27.48
N LYS A 50 6.13 17.75 26.45
CA LYS A 50 5.14 18.76 26.07
C LYS A 50 3.92 18.78 26.99
N TYR A 51 3.40 17.61 27.37
CA TYR A 51 2.13 17.52 28.11
C TYR A 51 2.27 16.93 29.53
N GLY A 52 3.44 16.42 29.90
CA GLY A 52 3.60 15.58 31.10
C GLY A 52 3.19 14.13 30.85
N LYS A 53 3.65 13.22 31.71
CA LYS A 53 3.43 11.77 31.54
C LYS A 53 1.96 11.35 31.60
N GLU A 54 1.20 11.90 32.55
CA GLU A 54 -0.23 11.54 32.73
C GLU A 54 -1.08 11.91 31.53
N GLU A 55 -0.87 13.09 30.95
CA GLU A 55 -1.60 13.52 29.75
C GLU A 55 -1.07 12.81 28.49
N ALA A 56 0.24 12.59 28.39
CA ALA A 56 0.83 11.82 27.29
C ALA A 56 0.26 10.39 27.21
N LYS A 57 0.00 9.76 28.37
CA LYS A 57 -0.64 8.44 28.46
C LYS A 57 -2.01 8.39 27.78
N GLN A 58 -2.83 9.44 27.92
CA GLN A 58 -4.14 9.53 27.27
C GLN A 58 -4.04 9.83 25.76
N ARG A 59 -2.88 10.30 25.31
CA ARG A 59 -2.61 10.69 23.91
C ARG A 59 -1.88 9.63 23.11
N ILE A 60 -1.40 8.56 23.74
CA ILE A 60 -0.72 7.46 23.08
C ILE A 60 -1.66 6.25 23.02
N VAL A 61 -1.85 5.74 21.80
CA VAL A 61 -2.55 4.49 21.53
C VAL A 61 -1.56 3.52 20.90
N ALA A 62 -1.49 2.30 21.41
CA ALA A 62 -0.64 1.26 20.85
C ALA A 62 -1.46 0.19 20.12
N VAL A 63 -1.09 -0.11 18.87
CA VAL A 63 -1.65 -1.22 18.09
C VAL A 63 -0.55 -2.28 17.93
N THR A 64 -0.69 -3.39 18.64
CA THR A 64 0.39 -4.38 18.86
C THR A 64 -0.18 -5.78 19.06
N ASP A 65 0.67 -6.80 19.16
CA ASP A 65 0.29 -8.16 19.59
C ASP A 65 -0.49 -8.15 20.92
N GLU A 66 -1.46 -9.05 21.06
CA GLU A 66 -2.36 -9.14 22.22
C GLU A 66 -1.61 -9.37 23.54
N LYS A 67 -0.51 -10.15 23.51
CA LYS A 67 0.14 -10.67 24.73
C LYS A 67 1.66 -10.50 24.74
N ARG A 68 2.30 -10.35 23.59
CA ARG A 68 3.76 -10.44 23.41
C ARG A 68 4.34 -9.15 22.84
N GLY A 69 5.66 -9.10 22.79
CA GLY A 69 6.38 -7.99 22.16
C GLY A 69 6.70 -6.82 23.08
N ALA A 70 7.73 -6.07 22.70
CA ALA A 70 8.24 -4.96 23.50
C ALA A 70 7.21 -3.83 23.62
N LEU A 71 6.45 -3.56 22.56
CA LEU A 71 5.44 -2.51 22.55
C LEU A 71 4.27 -2.84 23.48
N LYS A 72 3.83 -4.10 23.56
CA LYS A 72 2.79 -4.51 24.53
C LYS A 72 3.26 -4.32 25.97
N GLN A 73 4.50 -4.69 26.28
CA GLN A 73 5.07 -4.46 27.62
C GLN A 73 5.12 -2.98 27.98
N VAL A 74 5.58 -2.13 27.06
CA VAL A 74 5.60 -0.68 27.26
C VAL A 74 4.19 -0.14 27.47
N ALA A 75 3.23 -0.55 26.63
CA ALA A 75 1.84 -0.11 26.75
C ALA A 75 1.20 -0.52 28.08
N ASN A 76 1.47 -1.73 28.58
CA ASN A 76 1.00 -2.19 29.87
C ASN A 76 1.62 -1.40 31.03
N ASN A 77 2.93 -1.16 30.99
CA ASN A 77 3.66 -0.45 32.04
C ASN A 77 3.23 1.03 32.14
N GLU A 78 3.02 1.67 31.01
CA GLU A 78 2.64 3.09 30.94
C GLU A 78 1.10 3.28 30.99
N GLY A 79 0.34 2.20 30.78
CA GLY A 79 -1.13 2.17 30.78
C GLY A 79 -1.77 2.85 29.57
N TYR A 80 -1.20 2.68 28.38
CA TYR A 80 -1.78 3.19 27.12
C TYR A 80 -3.02 2.41 26.72
N THR A 81 -3.93 3.07 25.99
CA THR A 81 -4.99 2.35 25.26
C THR A 81 -4.36 1.41 24.24
N THR A 82 -4.81 0.16 24.18
CA THR A 82 -4.30 -0.83 23.22
C THR A 82 -5.38 -1.39 22.32
N PHE A 83 -5.00 -1.69 21.08
CA PHE A 83 -5.76 -2.52 20.16
C PHE A 83 -4.88 -3.64 19.64
N ASP A 84 -5.47 -4.82 19.42
CA ASP A 84 -4.70 -6.01 19.13
C ASP A 84 -4.54 -6.24 17.62
N ILE A 85 -3.37 -6.75 17.24
CA ILE A 85 -3.10 -7.35 15.93
C ILE A 85 -3.13 -8.86 16.13
N ALA A 86 -4.06 -9.54 15.45
CA ALA A 86 -4.20 -10.99 15.57
C ALA A 86 -2.92 -11.74 15.15
N ASP A 87 -2.63 -12.85 15.83
CA ASP A 87 -1.41 -13.63 15.64
C ASP A 87 -1.32 -14.23 14.23
N ASP A 88 -2.46 -14.59 13.66
CA ASP A 88 -2.62 -15.21 12.34
C ASP A 88 -2.72 -14.20 11.18
N ILE A 89 -2.67 -12.89 11.46
CA ILE A 89 -2.68 -11.84 10.42
C ILE A 89 -1.27 -11.26 10.25
N GLY A 90 -0.74 -11.40 9.02
CA GLY A 90 0.50 -10.78 8.59
C GLY A 90 0.33 -9.28 8.29
N GLY A 91 1.44 -8.52 8.37
CA GLY A 91 1.41 -7.05 8.27
C GLY A 91 0.75 -6.53 6.97
N ARG A 92 1.10 -7.09 5.81
CA ARG A 92 0.55 -6.67 4.51
C ARG A 92 -0.93 -7.00 4.29
N TYR A 93 -1.51 -7.86 5.13
CA TYR A 93 -2.94 -8.24 5.15
C TYR A 93 -3.72 -7.57 6.29
N SER A 94 -3.12 -6.58 6.97
CA SER A 94 -3.68 -6.03 8.21
C SER A 94 -4.49 -4.74 8.06
N VAL A 95 -4.70 -4.22 6.84
CA VAL A 95 -5.35 -2.91 6.62
C VAL A 95 -6.79 -2.86 7.15
N LEU A 96 -7.50 -4.00 7.15
CA LEU A 96 -8.86 -4.13 7.67
C LEU A 96 -8.91 -4.49 9.18
N THR A 97 -7.77 -4.47 9.87
CA THR A 97 -7.64 -4.64 11.33
C THR A 97 -7.45 -3.28 12.02
N PRO A 98 -7.32 -3.19 13.36
CA PRO A 98 -7.01 -1.91 14.02
C PRO A 98 -5.80 -1.16 13.45
N VAL A 99 -4.87 -1.85 12.78
CA VAL A 99 -3.74 -1.23 12.06
C VAL A 99 -4.20 -0.15 11.08
N GLY A 100 -5.18 -0.46 10.22
CA GLY A 100 -5.74 0.53 9.29
C GLY A 100 -7.02 1.19 9.82
N LEU A 101 -7.89 0.47 10.53
CA LEU A 101 -9.19 1.00 10.96
C LEU A 101 -9.06 2.17 11.93
N LEU A 102 -8.10 2.14 12.87
CA LEU A 102 -7.90 3.23 13.80
C LEU A 102 -7.54 4.55 13.10
N PRO A 103 -6.46 4.65 12.29
CA PRO A 103 -6.13 5.89 11.59
C PRO A 103 -7.21 6.32 10.58
N ILE A 104 -7.89 5.39 9.91
CA ILE A 104 -9.00 5.71 8.99
C ILE A 104 -10.18 6.36 9.74
N ALA A 105 -10.52 5.85 10.92
CA ALA A 105 -11.58 6.43 11.76
C ALA A 105 -11.20 7.82 12.28
N VAL A 106 -9.94 8.00 12.71
CA VAL A 106 -9.40 9.30 13.14
C VAL A 106 -9.44 10.33 12.01
N ALA A 107 -9.21 9.91 10.76
CA ALA A 107 -9.35 10.77 9.58
C ALA A 107 -10.82 11.12 9.22
N GLY A 108 -11.80 10.62 9.98
CA GLY A 108 -13.22 10.93 9.81
C GLY A 108 -13.97 10.03 8.83
N PHE A 109 -13.38 8.91 8.40
CA PHE A 109 -14.04 8.00 7.46
C PHE A 109 -14.83 6.89 8.17
N ASN A 110 -15.93 6.46 7.54
CA ASN A 110 -16.80 5.42 8.08
C ASN A 110 -16.20 4.03 7.88
N ILE A 111 -15.49 3.54 8.91
CA ILE A 111 -14.88 2.20 8.92
C ILE A 111 -15.90 1.06 8.89
N ARG A 112 -17.15 1.27 9.35
CA ARG A 112 -18.19 0.24 9.27
C ARG A 112 -18.55 -0.02 7.81
N LYS A 113 -18.67 1.05 7.02
CA LYS A 113 -18.88 0.92 5.56
C LYS A 113 -17.71 0.27 4.85
N LEU A 114 -16.47 0.56 5.26
CA LEU A 114 -15.28 -0.15 4.77
C LEU A 114 -15.40 -1.66 5.01
N ILE A 115 -15.71 -2.07 6.25
CA ILE A 115 -15.89 -3.49 6.58
C ILE A 115 -17.09 -4.12 5.86
N ASP A 116 -18.20 -3.39 5.69
CA ASP A 116 -19.36 -3.88 4.93
C ASP A 116 -18.99 -4.24 3.48
N GLY A 117 -18.12 -3.44 2.86
CA GLY A 117 -17.60 -3.69 1.52
C GLY A 117 -16.72 -4.94 1.45
N ALA A 118 -15.79 -5.08 2.40
CA ALA A 118 -14.93 -6.26 2.51
C ALA A 118 -15.75 -7.55 2.70
N LYS A 119 -16.74 -7.53 3.60
CA LYS A 119 -17.65 -8.65 3.84
C LYS A 119 -18.49 -9.02 2.61
N HIS A 120 -18.79 -8.07 1.73
CA HIS A 120 -19.54 -8.36 0.52
C HIS A 120 -18.70 -9.22 -0.45
N ILE A 121 -17.48 -8.80 -0.76
CA ILE A 121 -16.63 -9.59 -1.66
C ILE A 121 -16.17 -10.90 -1.02
N GLU A 122 -15.98 -10.95 0.30
CA GLU A 122 -15.67 -12.19 1.02
C GLU A 122 -16.70 -13.28 0.73
N LYS A 123 -17.99 -12.97 0.89
CA LYS A 123 -19.09 -13.88 0.55
C LYS A 123 -19.12 -14.26 -0.94
N LYS A 124 -18.71 -13.36 -1.83
CA LYS A 124 -18.69 -13.57 -3.29
C LYS A 124 -17.41 -14.21 -3.81
N SER A 125 -16.44 -14.50 -2.95
CA SER A 125 -15.16 -15.12 -3.32
C SER A 125 -14.79 -16.30 -2.42
N GLY A 126 -15.77 -16.79 -1.64
CA GLY A 126 -15.66 -17.97 -0.79
C GLY A 126 -15.46 -19.26 -1.57
N ASN A 127 -15.16 -20.34 -0.84
CA ASN A 127 -14.81 -21.64 -1.44
C ASN A 127 -15.99 -22.32 -2.17
N ASN A 128 -17.22 -21.86 -1.90
CA ASN A 128 -18.46 -22.36 -2.50
C ASN A 128 -18.89 -21.59 -3.75
N VAL A 129 -18.13 -20.58 -4.17
CA VAL A 129 -18.42 -19.78 -5.37
C VAL A 129 -17.69 -20.41 -6.56
N ALA A 130 -18.41 -20.64 -7.66
CA ALA A 130 -17.84 -21.18 -8.89
C ALA A 130 -16.71 -20.29 -9.43
N PHE A 131 -15.74 -20.88 -10.12
CA PHE A 131 -14.54 -20.16 -10.58
C PHE A 131 -14.90 -18.94 -11.44
N GLU A 132 -15.83 -19.11 -12.37
CA GLU A 132 -16.26 -18.08 -13.33
C GLU A 132 -16.95 -16.89 -12.65
N GLU A 133 -17.54 -17.10 -11.47
CA GLU A 133 -18.23 -16.07 -10.67
C GLU A 133 -17.31 -15.45 -9.62
N ASN A 134 -16.21 -16.13 -9.27
CA ASN A 134 -15.25 -15.68 -8.27
C ASN A 134 -14.21 -14.76 -8.92
N ILE A 135 -14.52 -13.47 -8.98
CA ILE A 135 -13.64 -12.47 -9.61
C ILE A 135 -12.22 -12.42 -9.02
N CYS A 136 -12.03 -12.79 -7.75
CA CYS A 136 -10.71 -12.87 -7.12
C CYS A 136 -9.89 -14.02 -7.75
N ALA A 137 -10.52 -15.18 -7.97
CA ALA A 137 -9.91 -16.33 -8.62
C ALA A 137 -9.63 -16.06 -10.10
N VAL A 138 -10.56 -15.42 -10.81
CA VAL A 138 -10.38 -15.03 -12.22
C VAL A 138 -9.20 -14.08 -12.37
N TYR A 139 -9.07 -13.06 -11.51
CA TYR A 139 -7.93 -12.15 -11.54
C TYR A 139 -6.61 -12.87 -11.26
N ALA A 140 -6.55 -13.70 -10.22
CA ALA A 140 -5.37 -14.51 -9.90
C ALA A 140 -4.95 -15.42 -11.07
N ALA A 141 -5.90 -16.13 -11.68
CA ALA A 141 -5.66 -17.00 -12.82
C ALA A 141 -5.17 -16.23 -14.05
N ALA A 142 -5.79 -15.09 -14.37
CA ALA A 142 -5.40 -14.25 -15.51
C ALA A 142 -3.94 -13.76 -15.38
N ARG A 143 -3.54 -13.28 -14.20
CA ARG A 143 -2.16 -12.84 -13.93
C ARG A 143 -1.16 -13.98 -14.08
N ASN A 144 -1.44 -15.15 -13.51
CA ASN A 144 -0.54 -16.31 -13.60
C ASN A 144 -0.41 -16.81 -15.05
N ALA A 145 -1.52 -16.84 -15.81
CA ALA A 145 -1.48 -17.19 -17.23
C ALA A 145 -0.68 -16.18 -18.07
N LEU A 146 -0.69 -14.90 -17.70
CA LEU A 146 0.15 -13.87 -18.34
C LEU A 146 1.63 -14.06 -17.96
N TYR A 147 1.93 -14.36 -16.70
CA TYR A 147 3.28 -14.66 -16.23
C TYR A 147 3.89 -15.88 -16.94
N GLU A 148 3.13 -16.96 -17.10
CA GLU A 148 3.54 -18.14 -17.89
C GLU A 148 3.83 -17.82 -19.36
N LYS A 149 3.21 -16.76 -19.90
CA LYS A 149 3.47 -16.23 -21.24
C LYS A 149 4.61 -15.21 -21.29
N GLY A 150 5.40 -15.09 -20.23
CA GLY A 150 6.57 -14.20 -20.16
C GLY A 150 6.24 -12.75 -19.81
N LYS A 151 5.02 -12.45 -19.31
CA LYS A 151 4.69 -11.13 -18.78
C LYS A 151 5.12 -11.04 -17.32
N THR A 152 6.39 -10.72 -17.10
CA THR A 152 7.02 -10.73 -15.77
C THR A 152 6.70 -9.49 -14.93
N ASN A 153 6.13 -8.44 -15.51
CA ASN A 153 5.86 -7.19 -14.80
C ASN A 153 4.38 -6.83 -14.94
N GLU A 154 3.73 -6.54 -13.81
CA GLU A 154 2.38 -6.00 -13.80
C GLU A 154 2.42 -4.54 -13.37
N ILE A 155 1.72 -3.70 -14.12
CA ILE A 155 1.57 -2.29 -13.81
C ILE A 155 0.14 -2.06 -13.32
N LEU A 156 -0.01 -1.75 -12.03
CA LEU A 156 -1.28 -1.26 -11.51
C LEU A 156 -1.45 0.21 -11.89
N VAL A 157 -2.45 0.49 -12.71
CA VAL A 157 -2.73 1.82 -13.26
C VAL A 157 -3.94 2.41 -12.55
N ASN A 158 -3.88 3.70 -12.19
CA ASN A 158 -5.07 4.45 -11.78
C ASN A 158 -5.17 5.79 -12.52
N TYR A 159 -6.39 6.33 -12.60
CA TYR A 159 -6.67 7.64 -13.22
C TYR A 159 -7.11 8.69 -12.18
N VAL A 160 -6.84 8.44 -10.90
CA VAL A 160 -7.31 9.24 -9.76
C VAL A 160 -6.19 9.33 -8.73
N PRO A 161 -5.49 10.48 -8.60
CA PRO A 161 -4.30 10.60 -7.74
C PRO A 161 -4.50 10.20 -6.26
N LYS A 162 -5.75 10.19 -5.77
CA LYS A 162 -6.08 9.68 -4.42
C LYS A 162 -5.79 8.19 -4.25
N LEU A 163 -5.59 7.44 -5.34
CA LEU A 163 -5.29 6.01 -5.35
C LEU A 163 -3.79 5.70 -5.36
N HIS A 164 -2.91 6.70 -5.41
CA HIS A 164 -1.46 6.51 -5.39
C HIS A 164 -1.01 5.55 -4.27
N PHE A 165 -1.42 5.81 -3.02
CA PHE A 165 -1.06 4.94 -1.89
C PHE A 165 -1.84 3.62 -1.85
N VAL A 166 -2.94 3.47 -2.58
CA VAL A 166 -3.56 2.14 -2.81
C VAL A 166 -2.64 1.31 -3.70
N ALA A 167 -1.97 1.93 -4.68
CA ALA A 167 -0.99 1.25 -5.51
C ALA A 167 0.29 0.89 -4.73
N GLU A 168 0.78 1.77 -3.85
CA GLU A 168 1.90 1.43 -2.94
C GLU A 168 1.55 0.24 -2.01
N TRP A 169 0.35 0.23 -1.44
CA TRP A 169 -0.15 -0.89 -0.65
C TRP A 169 -0.23 -2.19 -1.47
N TRP A 170 -0.75 -2.11 -2.70
CA TRP A 170 -0.85 -3.26 -3.61
C TRP A 170 0.52 -3.82 -3.98
N LYS A 171 1.52 -2.96 -4.23
CA LYS A 171 2.89 -3.39 -4.50
C LYS A 171 3.46 -4.19 -3.34
N GLN A 172 3.26 -3.74 -2.10
CA GLN A 172 3.69 -4.52 -0.93
C GLN A 172 2.96 -5.86 -0.85
N LEU A 173 1.63 -5.85 -1.02
CA LEU A 173 0.80 -7.05 -0.95
C LEU A 173 1.29 -8.14 -1.91
N TYR A 174 1.47 -7.81 -3.20
CA TYR A 174 1.89 -8.79 -4.20
C TYR A 174 3.40 -9.08 -4.15
N GLY A 175 4.24 -8.06 -4.02
CA GLY A 175 5.69 -8.20 -4.05
C GLY A 175 6.23 -9.07 -2.92
N GLU A 176 5.79 -8.85 -1.68
CA GLU A 176 6.22 -9.67 -0.54
C GLU A 176 5.60 -11.08 -0.53
N SER A 177 4.41 -11.24 -1.12
CA SER A 177 3.72 -12.54 -1.13
C SER A 177 4.24 -13.45 -2.24
N GLU A 178 4.53 -12.91 -3.42
CA GLU A 178 4.88 -13.69 -4.62
C GLU A 178 6.38 -13.72 -4.92
N GLY A 179 7.15 -12.70 -4.48
CA GLY A 179 8.58 -12.55 -4.71
C GLY A 179 9.42 -13.54 -3.89
N LYS A 180 9.35 -14.83 -4.23
CA LYS A 180 9.94 -15.95 -3.47
C LYS A 180 10.59 -16.95 -4.41
N GLU A 181 11.65 -17.59 -3.94
CA GLU A 181 12.27 -18.72 -4.66
C GLU A 181 12.66 -18.38 -6.13
N ASN A 182 13.05 -17.12 -6.38
CA ASN A 182 13.33 -16.58 -7.72
C ASN A 182 12.13 -16.60 -8.70
N LYS A 183 10.91 -16.55 -8.17
CA LYS A 183 9.65 -16.42 -8.90
C LYS A 183 8.95 -15.12 -8.50
N GLY A 184 7.91 -14.78 -9.27
CA GLY A 184 6.98 -13.71 -8.95
C GLY A 184 6.85 -12.70 -10.08
N ILE A 185 5.68 -12.09 -10.16
CA ILE A 185 5.44 -10.94 -11.03
C ILE A 185 6.00 -9.71 -10.32
N PHE A 186 6.82 -8.91 -11.00
CA PHE A 186 7.31 -7.64 -10.46
C PHE A 186 6.16 -6.62 -10.43
N PRO A 187 5.75 -6.13 -9.23
CA PRO A 187 4.65 -5.19 -9.12
C PRO A 187 5.16 -3.75 -9.30
N ALA A 188 4.70 -3.11 -10.38
CA ALA A 188 4.91 -1.71 -10.67
C ALA A 188 3.56 -0.96 -10.63
N SER A 189 3.61 0.38 -10.61
CA SER A 189 2.41 1.21 -10.62
C SER A 189 2.66 2.54 -11.29
N VAL A 190 1.61 3.12 -11.87
CA VAL A 190 1.64 4.44 -12.52
C VAL A 190 0.34 5.21 -12.24
N ASP A 191 0.46 6.54 -12.16
CA ASP A 191 -0.65 7.48 -11.98
C ASP A 191 -0.97 8.19 -13.30
N PHE A 192 -2.02 7.76 -13.98
CA PHE A 192 -2.47 8.35 -15.23
C PHE A 192 -3.45 9.52 -15.02
N THR A 193 -3.49 10.50 -15.92
CA THR A 193 -2.70 10.60 -17.16
C THR A 193 -1.27 11.14 -16.97
N SER A 194 -0.88 11.53 -15.76
CA SER A 194 0.44 12.13 -15.49
C SER A 194 1.60 11.28 -16.03
N ASP A 195 1.59 9.99 -15.72
CA ASP A 195 2.69 9.09 -16.11
C ASP A 195 2.61 8.59 -17.56
N LEU A 196 1.57 8.96 -18.31
CA LEU A 196 1.65 8.83 -19.78
C LEU A 196 2.75 9.74 -20.34
N HIS A 197 3.09 10.82 -19.62
CA HIS A 197 4.13 11.77 -19.98
C HIS A 197 5.49 11.47 -19.32
N SER A 198 5.67 10.27 -18.76
CA SER A 198 6.95 9.77 -18.25
C SER A 198 7.18 8.32 -18.72
N MET A 199 6.28 7.41 -18.33
CA MET A 199 6.33 5.99 -18.61
C MET A 199 5.52 5.56 -19.84
N GLY A 200 4.62 6.41 -20.35
CA GLY A 200 3.75 6.08 -21.48
C GLY A 200 4.50 5.60 -22.72
N GLN A 201 5.64 6.24 -23.06
CA GLN A 201 6.50 5.80 -24.16
C GLN A 201 7.02 4.36 -23.96
N TYR A 202 7.50 4.03 -22.76
CA TYR A 202 8.01 2.68 -22.48
C TYR A 202 6.89 1.65 -22.47
N ILE A 203 5.71 1.99 -21.94
CA ILE A 203 4.56 1.09 -21.95
C ILE A 203 4.09 0.85 -23.39
N GLN A 204 4.09 1.86 -24.25
CA GLN A 204 3.68 1.73 -25.65
C GLN A 204 4.69 0.92 -26.49
N GLU A 205 5.99 1.20 -26.39
CA GLU A 205 7.00 0.68 -27.35
C GLU A 205 8.24 0.03 -26.72
N GLY A 206 8.34 -0.04 -25.39
CA GLY A 206 9.43 -0.73 -24.68
C GLY A 206 9.30 -2.26 -24.71
N GLU A 207 9.94 -2.96 -23.77
CA GLU A 207 9.90 -4.43 -23.74
C GLU A 207 8.48 -4.98 -23.51
N ARG A 208 8.08 -6.02 -24.26
CA ARG A 208 6.74 -6.63 -24.19
C ARG A 208 6.61 -7.65 -23.05
N ILE A 209 7.28 -7.39 -21.93
CA ILE A 209 7.23 -8.18 -20.68
C ILE A 209 6.17 -7.66 -19.69
N LEU A 210 5.43 -6.63 -20.09
CA LEU A 210 4.46 -5.92 -19.24
C LEU A 210 3.02 -6.37 -19.53
N PHE A 211 2.18 -6.30 -18.51
CA PHE A 211 0.72 -6.17 -18.63
C PHE A 211 0.20 -5.14 -17.63
N GLU A 212 -0.98 -4.58 -17.89
CA GLU A 212 -1.59 -3.56 -17.04
C GLU A 212 -2.82 -4.10 -16.31
N THR A 213 -3.01 -3.66 -15.07
CA THR A 213 -4.28 -3.77 -14.33
C THR A 213 -4.80 -2.37 -14.04
N VAL A 214 -5.88 -1.96 -14.71
CA VAL A 214 -6.45 -0.62 -14.62
C VAL A 214 -7.56 -0.55 -13.57
N LEU A 215 -7.37 0.28 -12.54
CA LEU A 215 -8.38 0.66 -11.57
C LEU A 215 -9.26 1.79 -12.14
N SER A 216 -10.41 1.41 -12.68
CA SER A 216 -11.35 2.30 -13.35
C SER A 216 -12.47 2.73 -12.40
N ILE A 217 -12.46 4.00 -11.96
CA ILE A 217 -13.52 4.56 -11.11
C ILE A 217 -14.70 5.04 -11.97
N GLY A 218 -15.91 4.55 -11.66
CA GLY A 218 -17.11 4.80 -12.47
C GLY A 218 -17.56 6.26 -12.48
N SER A 219 -17.86 6.86 -11.33
CA SER A 219 -18.28 8.26 -11.25
C SER A 219 -17.60 9.03 -10.11
N PRO A 220 -17.06 10.24 -10.38
CA PRO A 220 -16.61 11.10 -9.31
C PRO A 220 -17.81 11.70 -8.57
N THR A 221 -17.64 11.91 -7.27
CA THR A 221 -18.67 12.50 -6.39
C THR A 221 -18.88 14.00 -6.61
N LYS A 222 -17.97 14.66 -7.35
CA LYS A 222 -18.04 16.08 -7.69
C LYS A 222 -18.20 16.26 -9.19
N ARG A 223 -18.80 17.40 -9.57
CA ARG A 223 -19.04 17.78 -10.96
C ARG A 223 -18.26 19.05 -11.28
N MET A 224 -17.57 19.01 -12.41
CA MET A 224 -16.88 20.16 -13.00
C MET A 224 -17.07 20.08 -14.51
N LEU A 225 -17.43 21.21 -15.12
CA LEU A 225 -17.59 21.35 -16.57
C LEU A 225 -16.42 22.13 -17.13
N ILE A 226 -16.02 21.79 -18.34
CA ILE A 226 -15.01 22.55 -19.08
C ILE A 226 -15.69 23.81 -19.63
N PRO A 227 -15.21 25.01 -19.30
CA PRO A 227 -15.80 26.25 -19.79
C PRO A 227 -15.57 26.40 -21.30
N ASN A 228 -16.34 27.29 -21.91
CA ASN A 228 -16.04 27.78 -23.25
C ASN A 228 -15.05 28.94 -23.18
N ASP A 229 -14.08 28.97 -24.09
CA ASP A 229 -13.20 30.12 -24.29
C ASP A 229 -13.53 30.78 -25.64
N PRO A 230 -14.02 32.04 -25.67
CA PRO A 230 -14.28 32.76 -26.90
C PRO A 230 -13.08 32.88 -27.85
N ALA A 231 -11.85 32.90 -27.32
CA ALA A 231 -10.64 33.02 -28.14
C ALA A 231 -10.22 31.67 -28.77
N ASN A 232 -10.52 30.55 -28.10
CA ASN A 232 -10.25 29.18 -28.55
C ASN A 232 -8.82 28.95 -29.12
N LEU A 233 -7.82 29.62 -28.54
CA LEU A 233 -6.43 29.56 -29.06
C LEU A 233 -5.83 28.16 -28.90
N ASP A 234 -6.28 27.40 -27.90
CA ASP A 234 -5.89 26.02 -27.65
C ASP A 234 -6.66 24.99 -28.48
N GLN A 235 -7.68 25.44 -29.23
CA GLN A 235 -8.59 24.62 -30.03
C GLN A 235 -9.38 23.57 -29.21
N LEU A 236 -9.53 23.77 -27.89
CA LEU A 236 -10.20 22.82 -27.00
C LEU A 236 -11.70 23.07 -26.81
N ASN A 237 -12.32 24.03 -27.51
CA ASN A 237 -13.76 24.27 -27.40
C ASN A 237 -14.65 23.08 -27.79
N PHE A 238 -14.14 22.07 -28.51
CA PHE A 238 -14.87 20.82 -28.73
C PHE A 238 -15.14 20.06 -27.41
N LEU A 239 -14.42 20.41 -26.33
CA LEU A 239 -14.63 19.91 -24.97
C LEU A 239 -15.58 20.78 -24.14
N SER A 240 -15.96 21.98 -24.62
CA SER A 240 -16.83 22.88 -23.86
C SER A 240 -18.14 22.22 -23.46
N GLY A 241 -18.53 22.41 -22.20
CA GLY A 241 -19.74 21.81 -21.63
C GLY A 241 -19.61 20.33 -21.25
N LYS A 242 -18.55 19.63 -21.67
CA LYS A 242 -18.26 18.26 -21.20
C LYS A 242 -17.86 18.27 -19.73
N ARG A 243 -18.12 17.14 -19.05
CA ARG A 243 -17.57 16.94 -17.71
C ARG A 243 -16.07 16.68 -17.83
N TYR A 244 -15.28 17.24 -16.91
CA TYR A 244 -13.84 16.95 -16.85
C TYR A 244 -13.55 15.44 -16.76
N SER A 245 -14.39 14.71 -16.02
CA SER A 245 -14.30 13.25 -15.89
C SER A 245 -14.65 12.47 -17.16
N GLU A 246 -15.42 13.05 -18.07
CA GLU A 246 -15.68 12.45 -19.39
C GLU A 246 -14.40 12.41 -20.21
N VAL A 247 -13.62 13.50 -20.20
CA VAL A 247 -12.32 13.56 -20.87
C VAL A 247 -11.34 12.54 -20.27
N ASN A 248 -11.28 12.46 -18.94
CA ASN A 248 -10.47 11.44 -18.25
C ASN A 248 -10.87 10.01 -18.64
N ARG A 249 -12.17 9.74 -18.81
CA ARG A 249 -12.67 8.44 -19.24
C ARG A 249 -12.30 8.12 -20.69
N MET A 250 -12.35 9.11 -21.59
CA MET A 250 -11.90 8.94 -22.97
C MET A 250 -10.39 8.70 -23.04
N ALA A 251 -9.60 9.40 -22.22
CA ALA A 251 -8.17 9.14 -22.09
C ALA A 251 -7.92 7.70 -21.61
N GLU A 252 -8.62 7.24 -20.57
CA GLU A 252 -8.53 5.85 -20.10
C GLU A 252 -8.82 4.82 -21.19
N GLN A 253 -9.94 4.99 -21.91
CA GLN A 253 -10.33 4.05 -22.96
C GLN A 253 -9.38 4.09 -24.16
N GLY A 254 -8.97 5.29 -24.60
CA GLY A 254 -8.02 5.46 -25.69
C GLY A 254 -6.66 4.83 -25.37
N THR A 255 -6.15 5.05 -24.16
CA THR A 255 -4.90 4.45 -23.69
C THR A 255 -4.98 2.93 -23.63
N ILE A 256 -6.05 2.35 -23.07
CA ILE A 256 -6.22 0.89 -23.01
C ILE A 256 -6.17 0.29 -24.43
N LEU A 257 -6.86 0.89 -25.40
CA LEU A 257 -6.84 0.42 -26.78
C LEU A 257 -5.43 0.55 -27.39
N ALA A 258 -4.79 1.70 -27.25
CA ALA A 258 -3.44 1.94 -27.76
C ALA A 258 -2.41 0.95 -27.18
N HIS A 259 -2.48 0.67 -25.88
CA HIS A 259 -1.59 -0.26 -25.20
C HIS A 259 -1.85 -1.72 -25.62
N ILE A 260 -3.12 -2.12 -25.79
CA ILE A 260 -3.47 -3.44 -26.33
C ILE A 260 -2.91 -3.61 -27.74
N ASP A 261 -3.09 -2.61 -28.62
CA ASP A 261 -2.55 -2.62 -29.98
C ASP A 261 -1.01 -2.63 -29.97
N GLY A 262 -0.39 -2.02 -28.95
CA GLY A 262 1.04 -2.08 -28.66
C GLY A 262 1.52 -3.40 -28.04
N GLY A 263 0.65 -4.39 -27.83
CA GLY A 263 1.01 -5.71 -27.30
C GLY A 263 1.11 -5.78 -25.76
N VAL A 264 0.50 -4.84 -25.04
CA VAL A 264 0.35 -4.85 -23.57
C VAL A 264 -1.05 -5.36 -23.21
N PRO A 265 -1.19 -6.58 -22.68
CA PRO A 265 -2.47 -7.07 -22.17
C PRO A 265 -2.99 -6.17 -21.05
N SER A 266 -4.30 -5.98 -20.99
CA SER A 266 -4.93 -5.11 -19.99
C SER A 266 -6.07 -5.84 -19.26
N ILE A 267 -6.01 -5.84 -17.93
CA ILE A 267 -7.08 -6.26 -17.04
C ILE A 267 -7.75 -5.00 -16.51
N LYS A 268 -9.08 -4.92 -16.60
CA LYS A 268 -9.82 -3.74 -16.11
C LYS A 268 -10.67 -4.09 -14.89
N ILE A 269 -10.41 -3.42 -13.78
CA ILE A 269 -11.21 -3.53 -12.56
C ILE A 269 -12.10 -2.29 -12.46
N ASN A 270 -13.40 -2.47 -12.66
CA ASN A 270 -14.38 -1.38 -12.54
C ASN A 270 -14.83 -1.24 -11.09
N ILE A 271 -14.55 -0.08 -10.49
CA ILE A 271 -14.98 0.29 -9.14
C ILE A 271 -16.04 1.38 -9.28
N PRO A 272 -17.29 1.17 -8.85
CA PRO A 272 -18.37 2.12 -9.14
C PRO A 272 -18.11 3.54 -8.65
N GLU A 273 -17.66 3.68 -7.40
CA GLU A 273 -17.38 4.97 -6.78
C GLU A 273 -16.25 4.86 -5.75
N LEU A 274 -15.47 5.92 -5.59
CA LEU A 274 -14.43 5.97 -4.56
C LEU A 274 -15.03 6.32 -3.18
N THR A 275 -15.56 5.30 -2.50
CA THR A 275 -16.17 5.41 -1.15
C THR A 275 -15.54 4.39 -0.19
N PRO A 276 -15.72 4.55 1.14
CA PRO A 276 -15.25 3.55 2.09
C PRO A 276 -15.73 2.13 1.75
N TYR A 277 -17.00 1.97 1.34
CA TYR A 277 -17.53 0.67 0.96
C TYR A 277 -16.73 0.01 -0.17
N TRP A 278 -16.56 0.72 -1.28
CA TRP A 278 -15.87 0.17 -2.44
C TRP A 278 -14.36 -0.01 -2.20
N LEU A 279 -13.73 0.84 -1.38
CA LEU A 279 -12.33 0.61 -0.97
C LEU A 279 -12.18 -0.66 -0.13
N GLY A 280 -13.09 -0.93 0.80
CA GLY A 280 -13.06 -2.15 1.60
C GLY A 280 -13.28 -3.40 0.75
N TYR A 281 -14.19 -3.31 -0.23
CA TYR A 281 -14.37 -4.33 -1.26
C TYR A 281 -13.06 -4.57 -2.03
N THR A 282 -12.40 -3.50 -2.49
CA THR A 282 -11.13 -3.58 -3.25
C THR A 282 -9.99 -4.17 -2.43
N PHE A 283 -9.84 -3.78 -1.15
CA PHE A 283 -8.79 -4.34 -0.29
C PHE A 283 -8.96 -5.85 -0.13
N TYR A 284 -10.14 -6.32 0.26
CA TYR A 284 -10.37 -7.75 0.42
C TYR A 284 -10.29 -8.51 -0.91
N PHE A 285 -10.76 -7.92 -2.01
CA PHE A 285 -10.61 -8.49 -3.35
C PHE A 285 -9.14 -8.82 -3.65
N PHE A 286 -8.24 -7.85 -3.44
CA PHE A 286 -6.82 -8.03 -3.70
C PHE A 286 -6.16 -8.97 -2.70
N GLU A 287 -6.50 -8.90 -1.41
CA GLU A 287 -5.99 -9.84 -0.40
C GLU A 287 -6.32 -11.29 -0.77
N ARG A 288 -7.59 -11.56 -1.12
CA ARG A 288 -8.05 -12.89 -1.54
C ARG A 288 -7.38 -13.34 -2.84
N ALA A 289 -7.31 -12.47 -3.85
CA ALA A 289 -6.69 -12.79 -5.11
C ALA A 289 -5.17 -13.02 -4.98
N CYS A 290 -4.49 -12.27 -4.14
CA CYS A 290 -3.06 -12.44 -3.87
C CYS A 290 -2.77 -13.80 -3.22
N ALA A 291 -3.58 -14.22 -2.24
CA ALA A 291 -3.45 -15.55 -1.64
C ALA A 291 -3.63 -16.67 -2.67
N LEU A 292 -4.67 -16.59 -3.52
CA LEU A 292 -4.90 -17.56 -4.59
C LEU A 292 -3.74 -17.58 -5.60
N SER A 293 -3.27 -16.40 -5.99
CA SER A 293 -2.18 -16.22 -6.96
C SER A 293 -0.85 -16.80 -6.45
N GLY A 294 -0.50 -16.56 -5.18
CA GLY A 294 0.70 -17.15 -4.57
C GLY A 294 0.65 -18.68 -4.51
N TYR A 295 -0.52 -19.26 -4.22
CA TYR A 295 -0.70 -20.72 -4.30
C TYR A 295 -0.58 -21.24 -5.74
N THR A 296 -1.13 -20.55 -6.74
CA THR A 296 -0.95 -20.90 -8.16
C THR A 296 0.52 -20.87 -8.58
N LEU A 297 1.31 -19.93 -8.04
CA LEU A 297 2.74 -19.81 -8.26
C LEU A 297 3.58 -20.88 -7.51
N ASN A 298 2.93 -21.68 -6.65
CA ASN A 298 3.56 -22.65 -5.74
C ASN A 298 4.59 -21.99 -4.80
N VAL A 299 4.21 -20.88 -4.16
CA VAL A 299 4.99 -20.22 -3.10
C VAL A 299 4.14 -20.04 -1.84
N ASN A 300 4.77 -19.76 -0.70
CA ASN A 300 4.05 -19.35 0.51
C ASN A 300 3.73 -17.85 0.46
N PRO A 301 2.45 -17.44 0.31
CA PRO A 301 2.09 -16.03 0.20
C PRO A 301 2.11 -15.30 1.55
N PHE A 302 2.33 -15.99 2.68
CA PHE A 302 2.12 -15.44 4.02
C PHE A 302 3.41 -15.25 4.83
N ASP A 303 4.57 -15.67 4.34
CA ASP A 303 5.87 -15.41 4.97
C ASP A 303 6.67 -14.31 4.24
N GLN A 304 7.87 -13.98 4.75
CA GLN A 304 8.78 -13.00 4.13
C GLN A 304 10.25 -13.22 4.53
N PRO A 305 10.85 -14.40 4.31
CA PRO A 305 12.18 -14.72 4.85
C PRO A 305 13.30 -13.77 4.36
N GLY A 306 13.22 -13.29 3.12
CA GLY A 306 14.27 -12.47 2.50
C GLY A 306 14.50 -11.11 3.18
N VAL A 307 13.50 -10.55 3.86
CA VAL A 307 13.65 -9.23 4.51
C VAL A 307 14.56 -9.27 5.75
N GLU A 308 14.88 -10.46 6.27
CA GLU A 308 15.75 -10.58 7.45
C GLU A 308 17.23 -10.40 7.11
N GLU A 309 17.64 -10.61 5.85
CA GLU A 309 19.05 -10.56 5.46
C GLU A 309 19.64 -9.15 5.57
N TYR A 310 18.96 -8.12 5.06
CA TYR A 310 19.44 -6.75 5.21
C TYR A 310 19.44 -6.31 6.68
N LYS A 311 18.46 -6.77 7.48
CA LYS A 311 18.38 -6.45 8.91
C LYS A 311 19.57 -7.01 9.68
N LYS A 312 19.96 -8.26 9.42
CA LYS A 312 21.17 -8.87 10.02
C LYS A 312 22.42 -8.06 9.67
N ASN A 313 22.57 -7.67 8.41
CA ASN A 313 23.72 -6.86 7.97
C ASN A 313 23.73 -5.47 8.64
N MET A 314 22.58 -4.79 8.66
CA MET A 314 22.42 -3.51 9.33
C MET A 314 22.76 -3.61 10.81
N PHE A 315 22.23 -4.61 11.52
CA PHE A 315 22.53 -4.82 12.94
C PHE A 315 24.01 -5.10 13.20
N ALA A 316 24.66 -5.88 12.33
CA ALA A 316 26.09 -6.15 12.40
C ALA A 316 26.93 -4.87 12.22
N LEU A 317 26.58 -4.04 11.22
CA LEU A 317 27.24 -2.76 10.97
C LEU A 317 27.00 -1.73 12.08
N LEU A 318 25.83 -1.76 12.72
CA LEU A 318 25.52 -0.97 13.91
C LEU A 318 26.17 -1.50 15.20
N GLY A 319 26.91 -2.61 15.14
CA GLY A 319 27.59 -3.19 16.30
C GLY A 319 26.64 -3.80 17.33
N LYS A 320 25.50 -4.33 16.90
CA LYS A 320 24.59 -5.08 17.79
C LYS A 320 25.35 -6.26 18.41
N PRO A 321 25.33 -6.45 19.74
CA PRO A 321 25.97 -7.60 20.38
C PRO A 321 25.52 -8.94 19.77
N GLY A 322 26.47 -9.84 19.54
CA GLY A 322 26.27 -11.13 18.88
C GLY A 322 26.45 -11.12 17.35
N PHE A 323 26.80 -9.97 16.75
CA PHE A 323 27.06 -9.82 15.31
C PHE A 323 28.50 -9.35 15.01
N GLU A 324 29.43 -9.52 15.95
CA GLU A 324 30.79 -8.95 15.89
C GLU A 324 31.57 -9.41 14.66
N GLU A 325 31.62 -10.72 14.41
CA GLU A 325 32.33 -11.30 13.26
C GLU A 325 31.68 -10.89 11.93
N LYS A 326 30.34 -10.89 11.87
CA LYS A 326 29.62 -10.44 10.67
C LYS A 326 29.89 -8.96 10.38
N GLY A 327 29.97 -8.14 11.43
CA GLY A 327 30.28 -6.72 11.32
C GLY A 327 31.68 -6.48 10.75
N LYS A 328 32.69 -7.26 11.17
CA LYS A 328 34.05 -7.20 10.60
C LYS A 328 34.06 -7.60 9.12
N GLU A 329 33.41 -8.71 8.77
CA GLU A 329 33.30 -9.19 7.38
C GLU A 329 32.69 -8.13 6.45
N LEU A 330 31.59 -7.52 6.88
CA LEU A 330 30.87 -6.53 6.07
C LEU A 330 31.68 -5.24 5.90
N ARG A 331 32.33 -4.73 6.95
CA ARG A 331 33.16 -3.52 6.85
C ARG A 331 34.34 -3.72 5.88
N LYS A 332 35.00 -4.88 5.94
CA LYS A 332 36.03 -5.24 4.95
C LYS A 332 35.52 -5.21 3.52
N ARG A 333 34.30 -5.72 3.26
CA ARG A 333 33.67 -5.68 1.93
C ARG A 333 33.31 -4.26 1.48
N LEU A 334 33.07 -3.35 2.42
CA LEU A 334 32.80 -1.93 2.16
C LEU A 334 34.07 -1.11 1.99
N GLY A 335 35.26 -1.68 2.22
CA GLY A 335 36.52 -0.95 2.20
C GLY A 335 36.75 -0.08 3.44
N GLU A 336 35.95 -0.30 4.49
CA GLU A 336 36.23 0.21 5.82
C GLU A 336 37.18 -0.80 6.48
N PHE A 337 38.43 -0.39 6.76
CA PHE A 337 39.60 -1.17 7.21
C PHE A 337 40.49 -1.75 6.11
#